data_AF-A0A7V8QUM3-F1
#
_entry.id   AF-A0A7V8QUM3-F1
#
_cell.length_a   1.000
_cell.length_b   1.000
_cell.length_c   1.000
_cell.angle_alpha   90.00
_cell.angle_beta   90.00
_cell.angle_gamma   90.00
#
_symmetry.space_group_name_H-M   'P 1'
#
loop_
_entity.id
_entity.type
_entity.pdbx_description
1 polymer ?
#
loop_
_entity_poly.entity_id
_entity_poly.type
_entity_poly.pdbx_seq_one_letter_code
_entity_poly.pdbx_strand_id
1 'polypeptide(L)'
;AAAPDSAHHGELAFVKMRYKRRGEDKSVLITTPVDDSNAVATVDAAPQDVRFSVAVAAFGQKLSHVAAVDSYSYQAIAALAAASRGTDAFGYRSDFLSLVRLADGLSQR
;
A
#
# COMPACT_ATOMS: atom_id res chain seq x y z
N ALA A 1 21.93 -15.82 -4.02
CA ALA A 1 21.92 -14.95 -2.82
C ALA A 1 22.72 -13.71 -3.15
N ALA A 2 22.12 -12.52 -3.08
CA ALA A 2 22.85 -11.27 -3.26
C ALA A 2 23.71 -11.00 -2.00
N ALA A 3 24.95 -10.56 -2.20
CA ALA A 3 25.88 -10.22 -1.12
C ALA A 3 25.35 -9.04 -0.28
N PRO A 4 25.66 -8.94 1.03
CA PRO A 4 25.19 -7.84 1.86
C PRO A 4 25.83 -6.53 1.38
N ASP A 5 24.98 -5.54 1.12
CA ASP A 5 25.39 -4.20 0.73
C ASP A 5 25.91 -3.45 1.97
N SER A 6 27.18 -3.69 2.31
CA SER A 6 27.83 -3.21 3.54
C SER A 6 27.96 -1.69 3.62
N ALA A 7 27.69 -0.95 2.54
CA ALA A 7 27.70 0.51 2.53
C ALA A 7 26.44 1.13 3.18
N HIS A 8 25.33 0.39 3.22
CA HIS A 8 24.03 0.90 3.66
C HIS A 8 23.50 0.19 4.92
N HIS A 9 24.30 -0.67 5.57
CA HIS A 9 23.98 -1.31 6.86
C HIS A 9 22.58 -1.96 6.96
N GLY A 10 22.03 -2.48 5.86
CA GLY A 10 20.67 -3.06 5.84
C GLY A 10 19.53 -2.06 5.63
N GLU A 11 19.84 -0.82 5.24
CA GLU A 11 18.84 0.15 4.76
C GLU A 11 18.27 -0.31 3.41
N LEU A 12 16.94 -0.35 3.32
CA LEU A 12 16.16 -0.71 2.14
C LEU A 12 15.81 0.52 1.29
N ALA A 13 15.58 1.66 1.93
CA ALA A 13 15.28 2.94 1.27
C ALA A 13 15.54 4.14 2.17
N PHE A 14 15.65 5.34 1.59
CA PHE A 14 15.74 6.59 2.34
C PHE A 14 14.68 7.59 1.90
N VAL A 15 13.73 7.92 2.79
CA VAL A 15 12.61 8.80 2.47
C VAL A 15 12.91 10.23 2.92
N LYS A 16 12.75 11.19 2.00
CA LYS A 16 12.82 12.63 2.27
C LYS A 16 11.48 13.26 1.92
N MET A 17 10.75 13.72 2.93
CA MET A 17 9.45 14.37 2.75
C MET A 17 9.50 15.80 3.27
N ARG A 18 8.99 16.73 2.47
CA ARG A 18 8.81 18.12 2.88
C ARG A 18 7.33 18.43 2.98
N TYR A 19 6.93 19.08 4.06
CA TYR A 19 5.54 19.52 4.24
C TYR A 19 5.49 20.95 4.78
N LYS A 20 4.32 21.57 4.67
CA LYS A 20 3.99 22.88 5.28
C LYS A 20 2.73 22.69 6.11
N ARG A 21 2.67 23.28 7.31
CA ARG A 21 1.40 23.33 8.05
C ARG A 21 0.52 24.44 7.50
N ARG A 22 -0.78 24.36 7.80
CA ARG A 22 -1.73 25.42 7.43
C ARG A 22 -1.30 26.74 8.07
N GLY A 23 -1.17 27.79 7.27
CA GLY A 23 -0.75 29.12 7.71
C GLY A 23 0.77 29.30 7.89
N GLU A 24 1.59 28.28 7.64
CA GLU A 24 3.04 28.43 7.65
C GLU A 24 3.57 28.73 6.24
N ASP A 25 4.55 29.62 6.14
CA ASP A 25 5.23 29.92 4.87
C ASP A 25 6.47 29.06 4.62
N LYS A 26 7.09 28.57 5.70
CA LYS A 26 8.29 27.75 5.65
C LYS A 26 7.95 26.26 5.67
N SER A 27 8.63 25.50 4.83
CA SER A 27 8.50 24.04 4.78
C SER A 27 9.44 23.36 5.77
N VAL A 28 8.97 22.28 6.40
CA VAL A 28 9.76 21.40 7.26
C VAL A 28 10.19 20.16 6.48
N LEU A 29 11.46 19.74 6.64
CA LEU A 29 11.98 18.49 6.09
C LEU A 29 11.92 17.38 7.15
N ILE A 30 11.40 16.23 6.75
CA ILE A 30 11.50 14.97 7.48
C ILE A 30 12.36 14.02 6.66
N THR A 31 13.29 13.34 7.33
CA THR A 31 14.13 12.30 6.74
C THR A 31 14.03 11.03 7.57
N THR A 32 13.76 9.91 6.91
CA THR A 32 13.56 8.63 7.58
C THR A 32 14.26 7.52 6.77
N PRO A 33 15.27 6.84 7.34
CA PRO A 33 15.75 5.60 6.76
C PRO A 33 14.68 4.52 6.92
N VAL A 34 14.58 3.65 5.94
CA VAL A 34 13.72 2.46 5.96
C VAL A 34 14.63 1.26 6.03
N ASP A 35 14.57 0.51 7.12
CA ASP A 35 15.39 -0.67 7.38
C ASP A 35 14.53 -1.81 7.95
N ASP A 36 15.19 -2.90 8.36
CA ASP A 36 14.52 -4.08 8.91
C ASP A 36 13.68 -3.79 10.17
N SER A 37 13.92 -2.69 10.89
CA SER A 37 13.08 -2.29 12.03
C SER A 37 11.70 -1.81 11.62
N ASN A 38 11.52 -1.41 10.35
CA ASN A 38 10.22 -1.04 9.79
C ASN A 38 9.46 -2.26 9.24
N ALA A 39 10.12 -3.41 9.14
CA ALA A 39 9.53 -4.61 8.58
C ALA A 39 8.54 -5.25 9.57
N VAL A 40 7.48 -5.83 9.02
CA VAL A 40 6.56 -6.70 9.75
C VAL A 40 6.63 -8.09 9.15
N ALA A 41 6.51 -9.12 9.99
CA ALA A 41 6.69 -10.50 9.57
C ALA A 41 5.61 -10.99 8.58
N THR A 42 4.41 -10.41 8.65
CA THR A 42 3.29 -10.76 7.76
C THR A 42 2.53 -9.50 7.35
N VAL A 43 1.82 -9.57 6.23
CA VAL A 43 0.93 -8.49 5.79
C VAL A 43 -0.10 -8.17 6.87
N ASP A 44 -0.65 -9.18 7.54
CA ASP A 44 -1.66 -9.02 8.60
C ASP A 44 -1.17 -8.27 9.84
N ALA A 45 0.13 -8.35 10.13
CA ALA A 45 0.75 -7.59 11.21
C ALA A 45 0.95 -6.10 10.88
N ALA A 46 0.80 -5.71 9.60
CA ALA A 46 0.91 -4.31 9.21
C ALA A 46 -0.28 -3.47 9.73
N PRO A 47 -0.07 -2.17 9.97
CA PRO A 47 -1.15 -1.25 10.32
C PRO A 47 -2.30 -1.33 9.33
N GLN A 48 -3.53 -1.19 9.83
CA GLN A 48 -4.75 -1.30 9.01
C GLN A 48 -4.69 -0.43 7.75
N ASP A 49 -4.19 0.82 7.86
CA ASP A 49 -4.14 1.75 6.74
C ASP A 49 -3.09 1.35 5.70
N VAL A 50 -1.99 0.72 6.12
CA VAL A 50 -0.98 0.16 5.22
C VAL A 50 -1.56 -1.03 4.47
N ARG A 51 -2.25 -1.94 5.15
CA ARG A 51 -2.91 -3.07 4.49
C ARG A 51 -3.94 -2.60 3.45
N PHE A 52 -4.71 -1.58 3.79
CA PHE A 52 -5.70 -1.02 2.87
C PHE A 52 -5.04 -0.34 1.66
N SER A 53 -3.99 0.45 1.86
CA SER A 53 -3.28 1.09 0.75
C SER A 53 -2.60 0.07 -0.18
N VAL A 54 -2.10 -1.04 0.36
CA VAL A 54 -1.59 -2.18 -0.44
C VAL A 54 -2.68 -2.79 -1.31
N ALA A 55 -3.91 -2.95 -0.79
CA ALA A 55 -5.03 -3.43 -1.61
C ALA A 55 -5.37 -2.47 -2.77
N VAL A 56 -5.34 -1.15 -2.51
CA VAL A 56 -5.54 -0.12 -3.53
C VAL A 56 -4.43 -0.17 -4.59
N ALA A 57 -3.17 -0.29 -4.18
CA ALA A 57 -2.03 -0.40 -5.08
C ALA A 57 -2.13 -1.67 -5.95
N ALA A 58 -2.45 -2.82 -5.34
CA ALA A 58 -2.64 -4.07 -6.06
C ALA A 58 -3.75 -3.97 -7.11
N PHE A 59 -4.86 -3.29 -6.79
CA PHE A 59 -5.94 -3.03 -7.75
C PHE A 59 -5.47 -2.17 -8.93
N GLY A 60 -4.82 -1.04 -8.67
CA GLY A 60 -4.31 -0.16 -9.72
C GLY A 60 -3.27 -0.85 -10.61
N GLN A 61 -2.36 -1.62 -10.02
CA GLN A 61 -1.36 -2.39 -10.76
C GLN A 61 -1.98 -3.50 -11.60
N LYS A 62 -3.01 -4.19 -11.07
CA LYS A 62 -3.75 -5.21 -11.83
C LYS A 62 -4.48 -4.62 -13.03
N LEU A 63 -5.19 -3.50 -12.85
CA LEU A 63 -5.84 -2.78 -13.95
C LEU A 63 -4.84 -2.26 -15.00
N SER A 64 -3.59 -2.04 -14.58
CA SER A 64 -2.49 -1.62 -15.46
C SER A 64 -1.73 -2.80 -16.09
N HIS A 65 -2.19 -4.04 -15.89
CA HIS A 65 -1.55 -5.27 -16.39
C HIS A 65 -0.07 -5.40 -15.99
N VAL A 66 0.28 -4.99 -14.76
CA VAL A 66 1.63 -5.19 -14.23
C VAL A 66 1.88 -6.68 -14.00
N ALA A 67 2.84 -7.25 -14.74
CA ALA A 67 3.13 -8.69 -14.74
C ALA A 67 3.32 -9.30 -13.34
N ALA A 68 3.93 -8.55 -12.41
CA ALA A 68 4.19 -9.02 -11.05
C ALA A 68 2.92 -9.28 -10.21
N VAL A 69 1.78 -8.68 -10.58
CA VAL A 69 0.51 -8.82 -9.85
C VAL A 69 -0.63 -9.32 -10.73
N ASP A 70 -0.36 -9.70 -11.97
CA ASP A 70 -1.39 -10.09 -12.94
C ASP A 70 -2.18 -11.32 -12.46
N SER A 71 -1.47 -12.29 -11.86
CA SER A 71 -2.05 -13.49 -11.25
C SER A 71 -2.77 -13.23 -9.91
N TYR A 72 -2.62 -12.05 -9.32
CA TYR A 72 -3.32 -11.69 -8.09
C TYR A 72 -4.79 -11.41 -8.40
N SER A 73 -5.73 -12.19 -7.84
CA SER A 73 -7.14 -12.12 -8.25
C SER A 73 -7.85 -10.89 -7.66
N TYR A 74 -8.90 -10.41 -8.34
CA TYR A 74 -9.77 -9.36 -7.77
C TYR A 74 -10.40 -9.79 -6.44
N GLN A 75 -10.67 -11.08 -6.26
CA GLN A 75 -11.17 -11.65 -5.01
C GLN A 75 -10.14 -11.53 -3.88
N ALA A 76 -8.85 -11.79 -4.17
CA ALA A 76 -7.77 -11.62 -3.19
C ALA A 76 -7.58 -10.14 -2.81
N ILE A 77 -7.68 -9.23 -3.78
CA ILE A 77 -7.68 -7.78 -3.55
C ILE A 77 -8.87 -7.38 -2.65
N ALA A 78 -10.08 -7.85 -2.95
CA ALA A 78 -11.27 -7.56 -2.16
C ALA A 78 -11.16 -8.12 -0.74
N ALA A 79 -10.61 -9.32 -0.57
CA ALA A 79 -10.39 -9.92 0.74
C ALA A 79 -9.42 -9.09 1.59
N LEU A 80 -8.28 -8.67 1.01
CA LEU A 80 -7.32 -7.81 1.69
C LEU A 80 -7.96 -6.47 2.10
N ALA A 81 -8.66 -5.81 1.17
CA ALA A 81 -9.33 -4.53 1.43
C ALA A 81 -10.44 -4.64 2.49
N ALA A 82 -11.21 -5.74 2.49
CA ALA A 82 -12.26 -5.98 3.46
C ALA A 82 -11.69 -6.20 4.87
N ALA A 83 -10.62 -7.00 4.98
CA ALA A 83 -9.92 -7.25 6.24
C ALA A 83 -9.29 -5.99 6.84
N SER A 84 -9.01 -4.97 6.02
CA SER A 84 -8.41 -3.70 6.42
C SER A 84 -9.34 -2.49 6.27
N ARG A 85 -10.66 -2.70 6.16
CA ARG A 85 -11.64 -1.62 5.93
C ARG A 85 -11.73 -0.64 7.10
N GLY A 86 -11.70 -1.13 8.34
CA GLY A 86 -11.87 -0.28 9.53
C GLY A 86 -13.28 0.31 9.67
N THR A 87 -13.39 1.43 10.38
CA THR A 87 -14.67 2.08 10.72
C THR A 87 -15.38 2.75 9.55
N ASP A 88 -14.63 3.19 8.52
CA ASP A 88 -15.15 3.71 7.25
C ASP A 88 -16.33 4.69 7.39
N ALA A 89 -16.19 5.73 8.23
CA ALA A 89 -17.29 6.63 8.60
C ALA A 89 -17.97 7.35 7.41
N PHE A 90 -17.25 7.50 6.28
CA PHE A 90 -17.74 8.17 5.08
C PHE A 90 -18.00 7.20 3.91
N GLY A 91 -17.81 5.90 4.10
CA GLY A 91 -18.11 4.87 3.10
C GLY A 91 -17.07 4.68 1.98
N TYR A 92 -16.02 5.51 1.90
CA TYR A 92 -15.05 5.46 0.80
C TYR A 92 -14.36 4.11 0.64
N ARG A 93 -14.07 3.41 1.74
CA ARG A 93 -13.42 2.10 1.66
C ARG A 93 -14.39 1.01 1.22
N SER A 94 -15.67 1.15 1.56
CA SER A 94 -16.75 0.31 1.07
C SER A 94 -17.03 0.55 -0.43
N ASP A 95 -16.94 1.79 -0.89
CA ASP A 95 -17.07 2.12 -2.32
C ASP A 95 -15.93 1.52 -3.13
N PHE A 96 -14.69 1.58 -2.61
CA PHE A 96 -13.55 0.89 -3.23
C PHE A 96 -13.81 -0.62 -3.38
N LEU A 97 -14.34 -1.29 -2.35
CA LEU A 97 -14.70 -2.71 -2.44
C LEU A 97 -15.74 -2.97 -3.55
N SER A 98 -16.70 -2.06 -3.73
CA SER A 98 -17.68 -2.15 -4.81
C SER A 98 -17.04 -2.05 -6.19
N LEU A 99 -16.04 -1.17 -6.36
CA LEU A 99 -15.27 -1.05 -7.61
C LEU A 99 -14.49 -2.33 -7.92
N VAL A 100 -13.85 -2.94 -6.92
CA VAL A 100 -13.11 -4.19 -7.10
C VAL A 100 -14.04 -5.33 -7.55
N ARG A 101 -15.22 -5.45 -6.93
CA ARG A 101 -16.22 -6.46 -7.31
C ARG A 101 -16.79 -6.23 -8.71
N LEU A 102 -17.00 -4.97 -9.09
CA LEU A 102 -17.41 -4.62 -10.44
C LEU A 102 -16.35 -5.06 -11.46
N ALA A 103 -15.08 -4.75 -11.22
CA ALA A 103 -13.98 -5.18 -12.09
C ALA A 103 -13.89 -6.71 -12.21
N ASP A 104 -14.07 -7.45 -11.10
CA ASP A 104 -14.12 -8.92 -11.12
C ASP A 104 -15.20 -9.43 -12.07
N GLY A 105 -16.44 -8.95 -11.91
CA GLY A 105 -17.57 -9.35 -12.76
C GLY A 105 -17.39 -8.94 -14.23
N LEU A 106 -16.72 -7.82 -14.51
CA LEU A 106 -16.41 -7.40 -15.88
C LEU A 106 -15.35 -8.29 -16.53
N SER A 107 -14.37 -8.78 -15.76
CA SER A 107 -13.26 -9.61 -16.26
C SER A 107 -13.65 -11.06 -16.60
N GLN A 108 -14.81 -11.51 -16.11
CA GLN A 108 -15.34 -12.86 -16.33
C GLN A 108 -16.22 -12.96 -17.59
N ARG A 109 -16.41 -11.85 -18.31
CA ARG A 109 -17.15 -11.79 -19.58
C ARG A 109 -16.19 -11.83 -20.76
#